data_AF-A0A8J6Y9W2-F1
#
_entry.id   AF-A0A8J6Y9W2-F1
#
_cell.length_a   1.000
_cell.length_b   1.000
_cell.length_c   1.000
_cell.angle_alpha   90.00
_cell.angle_beta   90.00
_cell.angle_gamma   90.00
#
_symmetry.space_group_name_H-M   'P 1'
#
loop_
_entity.id
_entity.type
_entity.pdbx_description
1 polymer ?
#
loop_
_entity_poly.entity_id
_entity_poly.type
_entity_poly.pdbx_seq_one_letter_code
_entity_poly.pdbx_strand_id
1 'polypeptide(L)'
;MQPVLAADPKNRDALALQQRILENQKKSASQDSLARSLAKANAEFLAGRFEGAISAANFALALDPGNAEALEHVQKSYAQISRRLLGSRSIENLPPAIKFADFRSQHEPTDG
;
A
#
# COMPACT_ATOMS: atom_id res chain seq x y z
N MET A 1 -32.61 -38.02 -34.16
CA MET A 1 -31.53 -37.78 -35.15
C MET A 1 -31.44 -36.28 -35.38
N GLN A 2 -30.33 -35.69 -34.95
CA GLN A 2 -30.05 -34.24 -34.88
C GLN A 2 -29.80 -33.64 -36.28
N PRO A 3 -30.01 -32.32 -36.43
CA PRO A 3 -28.94 -31.50 -36.96
C PRO A 3 -28.68 -30.32 -36.03
N VAL A 4 -27.51 -30.36 -35.40
CA VAL A 4 -26.91 -29.26 -34.66
C VAL A 4 -26.72 -28.12 -35.66
N LEU A 5 -27.47 -27.03 -35.47
CA LEU A 5 -27.37 -25.81 -36.27
C LEU A 5 -25.89 -25.38 -36.33
N ALA A 6 -25.34 -25.46 -37.55
CA ALA A 6 -24.02 -24.99 -37.89
C ALA A 6 -23.99 -23.47 -37.66
N ALA A 7 -23.56 -23.05 -36.47
CA ALA A 7 -23.11 -21.69 -36.27
C ALA A 7 -21.97 -21.45 -37.26
N ASP A 8 -22.17 -20.51 -38.17
CA ASP A 8 -21.20 -20.12 -39.20
C ASP A 8 -19.80 -20.00 -38.55
N PRO A 9 -18.84 -20.86 -38.92
CA PRO A 9 -17.50 -20.86 -38.34
C PRO A 9 -16.87 -19.46 -38.41
N LYS A 10 -17.17 -18.73 -39.48
CA LYS A 10 -16.64 -17.38 -39.72
C LYS A 10 -17.15 -16.34 -38.71
N ASN A 11 -18.36 -16.54 -38.18
CA ASN A 11 -18.94 -15.69 -37.13
C ASN A 11 -18.33 -16.03 -35.75
N ARG A 12 -18.07 -17.31 -35.49
CA ARG A 12 -17.37 -17.76 -34.27
C ARG A 12 -15.93 -17.24 -34.22
N ASP A 13 -15.21 -17.29 -35.34
CA ASP A 13 -13.84 -16.80 -35.45
C ASP A 13 -13.75 -15.28 -35.29
N ALA A 14 -14.69 -14.53 -35.88
CA ALA A 14 -14.77 -13.08 -35.73
C ALA A 14 -15.04 -12.66 -34.27
N LEU A 15 -15.94 -13.36 -33.58
CA LEU A 15 -16.25 -13.11 -32.17
C LEU A 15 -15.07 -13.42 -31.26
N ALA A 16 -14.36 -14.54 -31.49
CA ALA A 16 -13.16 -14.89 -30.74
C ALA A 16 -12.03 -13.85 -30.94
N LEU A 17 -11.85 -13.35 -32.17
CA LEU A 17 -10.89 -12.29 -32.46
C LEU A 17 -11.25 -10.99 -31.72
N GLN A 18 -12.53 -10.59 -31.75
CA GLN A 18 -13.00 -9.41 -31.03
C GLN A 18 -12.79 -9.53 -29.51
N GLN A 19 -13.11 -10.69 -28.92
CA GLN A 19 -12.87 -10.95 -27.50
C GLN A 19 -11.40 -10.80 -27.14
N ARG A 20 -10.50 -11.40 -27.93
CA ARG A 20 -9.05 -11.30 -27.70
C ARG A 20 -8.53 -9.87 -27.80
N ILE A 21 -9.05 -9.07 -28.74
CA ILE A 21 -8.70 -7.65 -28.85
C ILE A 21 -9.13 -6.90 -27.58
N LEU A 22 -10.36 -7.11 -27.12
CA LEU A 22 -10.88 -6.45 -25.91
C LEU A 22 -10.10 -6.87 -24.65
N GLU A 23 -9.76 -8.14 -24.51
CA GLU A 23 -8.95 -8.63 -23.38
C GLU A 23 -7.54 -8.03 -23.38
N ASN A 24 -6.89 -7.99 -24.54
CA ASN A 24 -5.57 -7.35 -24.67
C ASN A 24 -5.64 -5.86 -24.33
N GLN A 25 -6.65 -5.15 -24.82
CA GLN A 25 -6.85 -3.74 -24.50
C GLN A 25 -7.09 -3.51 -23.00
N LYS A 26 -7.94 -4.32 -22.37
CA LYS A 26 -8.19 -4.25 -20.92
C LYS A 26 -6.91 -4.52 -20.11
N LYS A 27 -6.12 -5.51 -20.53
CA LYS A 27 -4.86 -5.84 -19.88
C LYS A 27 -3.86 -4.69 -19.98
N SER A 28 -3.68 -4.13 -21.18
CA SER A 28 -2.81 -2.96 -21.39
C SER A 28 -3.27 -1.75 -20.57
N ALA A 29 -4.56 -1.42 -20.60
CA ALA A 29 -5.10 -0.31 -19.81
C ALA A 29 -4.92 -0.51 -18.30
N SER A 30 -5.03 -1.75 -17.82
CA SER A 30 -4.79 -2.09 -16.41
C SER A 30 -3.31 -1.93 -16.06
N GLN A 31 -2.40 -2.37 -16.94
CA GLN A 31 -0.96 -2.19 -16.77
C GLN A 31 -0.55 -0.71 -16.75
N ASP A 32 -1.08 0.10 -17.66
CA ASP A 32 -0.82 1.54 -17.69
C ASP A 32 -1.36 2.25 -16.45
N SER A 33 -2.51 1.80 -15.95
CA SER A 33 -3.12 2.35 -14.72
C SER A 33 -2.32 1.95 -13.48
N LEU A 34 -1.78 0.72 -13.45
CA LEU A 34 -0.89 0.23 -12.40
C LEU A 34 0.40 1.07 -12.37
N ALA A 35 1.07 1.21 -13.51
CA ALA A 35 2.32 1.98 -13.62
C ALA A 35 2.14 3.45 -13.20
N ARG A 36 1.04 4.09 -13.63
CA ARG A 36 0.72 5.46 -13.21
C ARG A 36 0.44 5.58 -11.71
N SER A 37 -0.22 4.58 -11.12
CA SER A 37 -0.52 4.57 -9.68
C SER A 37 0.76 4.41 -8.85
N LEU A 38 1.68 3.54 -9.27
CA LEU A 38 2.99 3.37 -8.63
C LEU A 38 3.84 4.64 -8.73
N ALA A 39 3.94 5.23 -9.92
CA ALA A 39 4.68 6.47 -10.12
C ALA A 39 4.12 7.62 -9.24
N LYS A 40 2.79 7.71 -9.12
CA LYS A 40 2.14 8.68 -8.24
C LYS A 40 2.44 8.37 -6.76
N ALA A 41 2.36 7.12 -6.33
CA ALA A 41 2.67 6.73 -4.95
C ALA A 41 4.10 7.14 -4.56
N ASN A 42 5.06 6.88 -5.44
CA ASN A 42 6.45 7.28 -5.23
C ASN A 42 6.60 8.82 -5.18
N ALA A 43 5.98 9.55 -6.13
CA ALA A 43 6.05 11.01 -6.15
C ALA A 43 5.46 11.65 -4.89
N GLU A 44 4.31 11.17 -4.42
CA GLU A 44 3.69 11.64 -3.18
C GLU A 44 4.54 11.30 -1.95
N PHE A 45 5.15 10.12 -1.93
CA PHE A 45 6.05 9.70 -0.84
C PHE A 45 7.27 10.61 -0.76
N LEU A 46 7.92 10.89 -1.89
CA LEU A 46 9.07 11.80 -1.97
C LEU A 46 8.70 13.24 -1.62
N ALA A 47 7.46 13.66 -1.92
CA ALA A 47 6.93 14.96 -1.49
C ALA A 47 6.54 15.01 0.01
N GLY A 48 6.71 13.91 0.76
CA GLY A 48 6.33 13.81 2.17
C GLY A 48 4.82 13.77 2.42
N ARG A 49 4.02 13.59 1.37
CA ARG A 49 2.55 13.51 1.41
C ARG A 49 2.15 12.04 1.56
N PHE A 50 2.43 11.48 2.74
CA PHE A 50 2.34 10.04 3.00
C PHE A 50 0.92 9.48 2.85
N GLU A 51 -0.12 10.25 3.18
CA GLU A 51 -1.52 9.84 2.97
C GLU A 51 -1.85 9.72 1.47
N GLY A 52 -1.34 10.66 0.65
CA GLY A 52 -1.46 10.61 -0.80
C GLY A 52 -0.72 9.42 -1.41
N ALA A 53 0.46 9.10 -0.87
CA ALA A 53 1.24 7.93 -1.27
C ALA A 53 0.49 6.62 -0.98
N ILE A 54 -0.10 6.48 0.21
CA ILE A 54 -0.91 5.31 0.58
C ILE A 54 -2.12 5.17 -0.35
N SER A 55 -2.82 6.27 -0.63
CA SER A 55 -3.99 6.25 -1.52
C SER A 55 -3.61 5.76 -2.92
N ALA A 56 -2.55 6.30 -3.52
CA ALA A 56 -2.08 5.86 -4.85
C ALA A 56 -1.56 4.42 -4.86
N ALA A 57 -0.87 3.99 -3.81
CA ALA A 57 -0.43 2.60 -3.68
C ALA A 57 -1.61 1.62 -3.52
N ASN A 58 -2.66 2.00 -2.80
CA ASN A 58 -3.88 1.18 -2.70
C ASN A 58 -4.60 1.04 -4.05
N PHE A 59 -4.59 2.07 -4.90
CA PHE A 59 -5.08 1.93 -6.28
C PHE A 59 -4.24 0.92 -7.09
N ALA A 60 -2.92 0.92 -6.93
CA ALA A 60 -2.06 -0.09 -7.54
C ALA A 60 -2.40 -1.51 -7.02
N LEU A 61 -2.60 -1.67 -5.71
CA LEU A 61 -2.99 -2.95 -5.11
C LEU A 61 -4.38 -3.44 -5.52
N ALA A 62 -5.30 -2.54 -5.85
CA ALA A 62 -6.60 -2.94 -6.40
C ALA A 62 -6.48 -3.54 -7.82
N LEU A 63 -5.45 -3.16 -8.57
CA LEU A 63 -5.17 -3.69 -9.91
C LEU A 63 -4.29 -4.94 -9.86
N ASP A 64 -3.30 -4.95 -8.96
CA ASP A 64 -2.40 -6.06 -8.69
C ASP A 64 -2.20 -6.22 -7.17
N PRO A 65 -3.00 -7.08 -6.51
CA PRO A 65 -2.94 -7.26 -5.06
C PRO A 65 -1.59 -7.77 -4.53
N GLY A 66 -0.78 -8.39 -5.39
CA GLY A 66 0.53 -8.92 -5.03
C GLY A 66 1.69 -7.98 -5.32
N ASN A 67 1.41 -6.74 -5.72
CA ASN A 67 2.44 -5.82 -6.17
C ASN A 67 3.37 -5.39 -5.01
N ALA A 68 4.62 -5.89 -5.05
CA ALA A 68 5.59 -5.67 -3.99
C ALA A 68 5.94 -4.18 -3.79
N GLU A 69 6.04 -3.41 -4.89
CA GLU A 69 6.36 -1.98 -4.85
C GLU A 69 5.24 -1.17 -4.19
N ALA A 70 3.97 -1.46 -4.51
CA ALA A 70 2.83 -0.83 -3.86
C ALA A 70 2.77 -1.16 -2.36
N LEU A 71 2.97 -2.42 -1.97
CA LEU A 71 3.04 -2.84 -0.56
C LEU A 71 4.15 -2.09 0.20
N GLU A 72 5.33 -1.95 -0.43
CA GLU A 72 6.46 -1.22 0.14
C GLU A 72 6.13 0.26 0.36
N HIS A 73 5.48 0.92 -0.61
CA HIS A 73 5.04 2.31 -0.46
C HIS A 73 4.05 2.48 0.70
N VAL A 74 3.08 1.56 0.86
CA VAL A 74 2.14 1.58 1.99
C VAL A 74 2.90 1.45 3.31
N GLN A 75 3.79 0.45 3.42
CA GLN A 75 4.56 0.20 4.64
C GLN A 75 5.43 1.40 5.03
N LYS A 76 6.22 1.94 4.09
CA LYS A 76 7.10 3.08 4.33
C LYS A 76 6.30 4.33 4.73
N SER A 77 5.17 4.58 4.07
CA SER A 77 4.33 5.74 4.37
C SER A 77 3.73 5.66 5.77
N TYR A 78 3.20 4.51 6.17
CA TYR A 78 2.70 4.31 7.54
C TYR A 78 3.81 4.47 8.59
N ALA A 79 5.01 3.96 8.32
CA ALA A 79 6.15 4.12 9.22
C ALA A 79 6.51 5.60 9.43
N GLN A 80 6.47 6.42 8.38
CA GLN A 80 6.74 7.86 8.48
C GLN A 80 5.65 8.61 9.25
N ILE A 81 4.37 8.32 8.97
CA ILE A 81 3.24 8.89 9.72
C ILE A 81 3.35 8.53 11.20
N SER A 82 3.59 7.25 11.52
CA SER A 82 3.76 6.78 12.88
C SER A 82 4.93 7.49 13.58
N ARG A 83 6.07 7.64 12.90
CA ARG A 83 7.23 8.37 13.44
C ARG A 83 6.89 9.82 13.73
N ARG A 84 6.16 10.50 12.83
CA ARG A 84 5.74 11.89 13.01
C ARG A 84 4.79 12.02 14.21
N LEU A 85 3.79 11.15 14.32
CA LEU A 85 2.83 11.18 15.43
C LEU A 85 3.47 10.85 16.78
N LEU A 86 4.36 9.86 16.83
CA LEU A 86 5.06 9.49 18.07
C LEU A 86 6.11 10.53 18.45
N GLY A 87 6.85 11.07 17.49
CA GLY A 87 7.82 12.16 17.72
C GLY A 87 7.15 13.46 18.18
N SER A 88 5.96 13.78 17.67
CA SER A 88 5.16 14.92 18.13
C SER A 88 4.58 14.73 19.54
N ARG A 89 4.34 13.49 19.99
CA ARG A 89 3.78 13.21 21.32
C ARG A 89 4.80 13.16 22.46
N SER A 90 6.09 13.08 22.17
CA SER A 90 7.14 12.89 23.18
C SER A 90 7.41 14.08 24.10
N ILE A 91 6.82 15.27 23.88
CA ILE A 91 7.08 16.45 24.73
C ILE A 91 5.80 17.04 25.36
N GLU A 92 4.64 16.95 24.71
CA GLU A 92 3.47 17.74 25.13
C GLU A 92 2.46 16.98 26.02
N ASN A 93 2.57 15.65 26.14
CA ASN A 93 1.62 14.82 26.89
C ASN A 93 2.29 13.68 27.67
N LEU A 94 3.40 13.96 28.36
CA LEU A 94 3.82 13.11 29.47
C LEU A 94 2.91 13.42 30.67
N PRO A 95 2.07 12.48 31.14
CA PRO A 95 1.42 12.66 32.43
C PRO A 95 2.51 12.88 33.50
N PRO A 96 2.34 13.81 34.46
CA PRO A 96 3.38 14.21 35.42
C PRO A 96 3.82 13.12 36.41
N ALA A 97 3.38 11.87 36.24
CA ALA A 97 3.72 10.75 37.08
C ALA A 97 4.40 9.67 36.23
N ILE A 98 5.72 9.79 36.07
CA ILE A 98 6.73 8.76 36.31
C ILE A 98 8.06 9.54 36.26
N LYS A 99 8.32 10.31 37.31
CA LYS A 99 9.69 10.53 37.73
C LYS A 99 10.08 9.19 38.35
N PHE A 100 10.80 8.35 37.61
CA PHE A 100 11.46 7.20 38.21
C PHE A 100 12.40 7.77 39.28
N ALA A 101 11.90 7.79 40.51
CA ALA A 101 12.68 8.13 41.67
C ALA A 101 13.87 7.17 41.69
N ASP A 102 15.03 7.79 41.60
CA ASP A 102 16.32 7.39 42.11
C ASP A 102 16.23 6.36 43.26
N PHE A 103 16.10 5.08 42.92
CA PHE A 103 16.05 3.96 43.88
C PHE A 103 17.39 3.20 43.93
N ARG A 104 18.52 3.91 43.83
CA ARG A 104 19.83 3.35 44.21
C ARG A 104 20.75 4.38 44.83
N SER A 105 20.38 4.85 46.00
CA SER A 105 21.33 5.37 46.99
C SER A 105 20.64 5.29 48.33
N GLN A 106 20.83 4.18 49.06
CA GLN A 106 20.88 4.08 50.53
C GLN A 106 21.13 2.60 50.87
N HIS A 107 22.40 2.19 50.81
CA HIS A 107 22.87 1.09 51.63
C HIS A 107 24.26 1.45 52.14
N GLU A 108 24.31 2.48 53.00
CA GLU A 108 25.37 2.57 54.01
C GLU A 108 24.90 1.77 55.23
N PRO A 109 25.55 0.65 55.58
CA PRO A 109 25.48 0.17 56.94
C PRO A 109 26.41 1.04 57.79
N THR A 110 25.83 1.89 58.63
CA THR A 110 26.52 2.53 59.75
C THR A 110 26.67 1.54 60.91
N ASP A 111 27.83 1.67 61.54
CA ASP A 111 28.22 1.29 62.91
C ASP A 111 28.62 -0.13 63.29
N GLY A 112 29.76 -0.18 64.00
CA GLY A 112 30.01 -1.13 65.08
C GLY A 112 31.43 -1.67 65.17
#